data_AF-A0A1J0VYR7-F1
#
_entry.id   AF-A0A1J0VYR7-F1
#
_cell.length_a   1.000
_cell.length_b   1.000
_cell.length_c   1.000
_cell.angle_alpha   90.00
_cell.angle_beta   90.00
_cell.angle_gamma   90.00
#
_symmetry.space_group_name_H-M   'P 1'
#
loop_
_entity.id
_entity.type
_entity.pdbx_description
1 polymer ?
#
loop_
_entity_poly.entity_id
_entity_poly.type
_entity_poly.pdbx_seq_one_letter_code
_entity_poly.pdbx_strand_id
1 'polypeptide(L)'
;MSAAGRYGGLSAAERRAERRARFREAGLETFGAGAGYRNTRLVDLCQVAGLSTRQFYQEYDTLEDLLRELYLHIDSIVEQHVLDEVARVDDLPLDGRAAATVRAYLSHITRDPRCARITFVEVNGVGERMDDQRRQRRTRWIDLLCALLDSFTARGELAPRDFRLTAATFLGSVDGLMRDWSAGWIDATIDQLTDVLLGMLLGRLGAVGIPAMPVTPDSAQLVRRRPRNRRATILAAATDAFAEHGYHRTPMTDIATAVGTTSGALYRHFRTKQELLGCCLKEGLDLVLNHVDTACGGDAHADAALTALVRISLERRGLARLWQLEFRNLTPVDRIGVLARSVRLTHRIGAAIQARHPGISPADRDALGWVVLSVVTSPSNHRTRLPEGVFARILDASVDAVIGAVIGAETVQSDAAGAGPPDTSVDQGSELRTEQLIIAAAQLFSERGFAAVSIEDIGTSVGVRGPALYHHFESKSDLLDEIIDRNNRWIQRYTERALAEGGDPRESLRLVLRYYVHFAMERPDLVGTAVSEARNLPDDAAARYRRIHREGIIGWARLLQSVRPELSMPMARVLIHTVTTVVNEAVRNPRLTRRPDMVAELCSLGELIALTDL
;
A
#
# COMPACT_ATOMS: atom_id res chain seq x y z
N MET A 1 33.59 35.04 -4.88
CA MET A 1 32.51 34.17 -5.39
C MET A 1 31.53 35.04 -6.15
N SER A 2 31.57 35.01 -7.48
CA SER A 2 30.87 35.97 -8.35
C SER A 2 29.37 35.70 -8.40
N ALA A 3 28.59 36.77 -8.24
CA ALA A 3 27.17 36.84 -8.56
C ALA A 3 26.95 36.54 -10.05
N ALA A 4 26.60 35.30 -10.38
CA ALA A 4 26.21 34.91 -11.72
C ALA A 4 24.71 34.55 -11.71
N GLY A 5 23.91 35.33 -12.44
CA GLY A 5 22.73 34.76 -13.12
C GLY A 5 21.34 35.31 -12.78
N ARG A 6 21.19 36.49 -12.17
CA ARG A 6 19.90 37.20 -12.11
C ARG A 6 19.84 38.25 -13.24
N TYR A 7 19.40 37.83 -14.42
CA TYR A 7 18.91 38.73 -15.46
C TYR A 7 17.45 38.34 -15.72
N GLY A 8 16.51 39.20 -15.33
CA GLY A 8 15.06 38.97 -15.48
C GLY A 8 14.37 38.17 -14.37
N GLY A 9 14.92 38.09 -13.15
CA GLY A 9 14.21 37.55 -11.98
C GLY A 9 14.10 36.03 -11.84
N LEU A 10 14.24 35.27 -12.93
CA LEU A 10 14.14 33.79 -12.95
C LEU A 10 15.49 33.08 -12.77
N SER A 11 15.49 32.00 -11.99
CA SER A 11 16.63 31.09 -11.81
C SER A 11 17.00 30.37 -13.12
N ALA A 12 18.20 29.79 -13.17
CA ALA A 12 18.63 29.00 -14.33
C ALA A 12 17.73 27.77 -14.60
N ALA A 13 17.19 27.16 -13.54
CA ALA A 13 16.29 26.02 -13.63
C ALA A 13 14.91 26.42 -14.19
N GLU A 14 14.35 27.54 -13.73
CA GLU A 14 13.07 28.06 -14.24
C GLU A 14 13.16 28.44 -15.72
N ARG A 15 14.27 29.09 -16.14
CA ARG A 15 14.52 29.40 -17.55
C ARG A 15 14.64 28.15 -18.42
N ARG A 16 15.22 27.07 -17.89
CA ARG A 16 15.32 25.79 -18.58
C ARG A 16 13.94 25.13 -18.71
N ALA A 17 13.15 25.13 -17.64
CA ALA A 17 11.79 24.59 -17.64
C ALA A 17 10.88 25.32 -18.64
N GLU A 18 10.93 26.65 -18.67
CA GLU A 18 10.18 27.48 -19.61
C GLU A 18 10.58 27.19 -21.07
N ARG A 19 11.88 27.08 -21.38
CA ARG A 19 12.32 26.71 -22.73
C ARG A 19 11.82 25.33 -23.15
N ARG A 20 11.90 24.33 -22.27
CA ARG A 20 11.38 22.99 -22.55
C ARG A 20 9.87 23.00 -22.75
N ALA A 21 9.13 23.80 -21.99
CA ALA A 21 7.69 23.97 -22.18
C ALA A 21 7.36 24.55 -23.58
N ARG A 22 8.09 25.58 -24.01
CA ARG A 22 7.94 26.14 -25.36
C ARG A 22 8.26 25.15 -26.47
N PHE A 23 9.34 24.37 -26.34
CA PHE A 23 9.65 23.33 -27.32
C PHE A 23 8.62 22.20 -27.33
N ARG A 24 8.05 21.83 -26.17
CA ARG A 24 6.94 20.86 -26.12
C ARG A 24 5.71 21.40 -26.83
N GLU A 25 5.29 22.62 -26.56
CA GLU A 25 4.13 23.23 -27.25
C GLU A 25 4.37 23.34 -28.76
N ALA A 26 5.55 23.78 -29.17
CA ALA A 26 5.91 23.82 -30.58
C ALA A 26 5.91 22.43 -31.23
N GLY A 27 6.37 21.41 -30.51
CA GLY A 27 6.31 20.03 -30.98
C GLY A 27 4.87 19.48 -31.06
N LEU A 28 3.98 19.82 -30.11
CA LEU A 28 2.55 19.51 -30.21
C LEU A 28 1.96 20.13 -31.48
N GLU A 29 2.32 21.37 -31.78
CA GLU A 29 1.84 22.08 -32.95
C GLU A 29 2.40 21.49 -34.25
N THR A 30 3.72 21.34 -34.38
CA THR A 30 4.33 20.88 -35.63
C THR A 30 4.11 19.39 -35.89
N PHE A 31 4.19 18.55 -34.86
CA PHE A 31 4.02 17.10 -34.99
C PHE A 31 2.55 16.69 -34.96
N GLY A 32 1.74 17.33 -34.11
CA GLY A 32 0.35 16.92 -33.86
C GLY A 32 -0.69 17.66 -34.71
N ALA A 33 -0.56 18.98 -34.90
CA ALA A 33 -1.50 19.75 -35.74
C ALA A 33 -1.00 19.92 -37.18
N GLY A 34 0.30 20.09 -37.36
CA GLY A 34 0.94 20.45 -38.62
C GLY A 34 1.24 19.27 -39.55
N ALA A 35 2.37 19.38 -40.25
CA ALA A 35 2.79 18.46 -41.29
C ALA A 35 3.16 17.04 -40.79
N GLY A 36 3.24 16.85 -39.47
CA GLY A 36 3.67 15.60 -38.85
C GLY A 36 5.18 15.58 -38.60
N TYR A 37 5.61 14.69 -37.71
CA TYR A 37 7.01 14.56 -37.29
C TYR A 37 7.95 14.34 -38.49
N ARG A 38 7.58 13.43 -39.40
CA ARG A 38 8.42 13.06 -40.55
C ARG A 38 8.68 14.22 -41.52
N ASN A 39 7.80 15.21 -41.55
CA ASN A 39 7.87 16.35 -42.46
C ASN A 39 8.32 17.65 -41.76
N THR A 40 8.53 17.62 -40.46
CA THR A 40 8.92 18.81 -39.68
C THR A 40 10.43 19.01 -39.74
N ARG A 41 10.89 20.19 -40.14
CA ARG A 41 12.31 20.57 -40.03
C ARG A 41 12.56 21.29 -38.71
N LEU A 42 13.78 21.16 -38.18
CA LEU A 42 14.17 21.80 -36.91
C LEU A 42 13.97 23.33 -36.94
N VAL A 43 14.19 23.95 -38.09
CA VAL A 43 14.01 25.40 -38.28
C VAL A 43 12.54 25.79 -38.09
N ASP A 44 11.62 25.01 -38.65
CA ASP A 44 10.17 25.25 -38.55
C ASP A 44 9.72 25.14 -37.09
N LEU A 45 10.20 24.11 -36.36
CA LEU A 45 9.92 23.92 -34.95
C LEU A 45 10.46 25.07 -34.07
N CYS A 46 11.69 25.51 -34.35
CA CYS A 46 12.30 26.63 -33.63
C CYS A 46 11.54 27.95 -33.86
N GLN A 47 11.06 28.17 -35.08
CA GLN A 47 10.24 29.32 -35.43
C GLN A 47 8.92 29.33 -34.63
N VAL A 48 8.22 28.19 -34.56
CA VAL A 48 6.99 28.05 -33.75
C VAL A 48 7.27 28.25 -32.26
N ALA A 49 8.38 27.71 -31.75
CA ALA A 49 8.77 27.87 -30.35
C ALA A 49 9.19 29.32 -29.97
N GLY A 50 9.47 30.17 -30.97
CA GLY A 50 10.09 31.48 -30.76
C GLY A 50 11.49 31.37 -30.12
N LEU A 51 12.23 30.30 -30.42
CA LEU A 51 13.54 29.98 -29.86
C LEU A 51 14.53 29.64 -30.99
N SER A 52 15.83 29.79 -30.72
CA SER A 52 16.88 29.47 -31.70
C SER A 52 17.24 27.99 -31.74
N THR A 53 17.80 27.53 -32.86
CA THR A 53 18.37 26.18 -32.99
C THR A 53 19.47 25.91 -31.96
N ARG A 54 20.27 26.92 -31.60
CA ARG A 54 21.26 26.81 -30.51
C ARG A 54 20.61 26.48 -29.17
N GLN A 55 19.46 27.06 -28.88
CA GLN A 55 18.71 26.77 -27.65
C GLN A 55 18.06 25.39 -27.70
N PHE A 56 17.71 24.88 -28.89
CA PHE A 56 17.23 23.51 -29.04
C PHE A 56 18.32 22.51 -28.65
N TYR A 57 19.52 22.64 -29.22
CA TYR A 57 20.66 21.76 -28.92
C TYR A 57 21.19 21.85 -27.48
N GLN A 58 20.75 22.84 -26.70
CA GLN A 58 21.02 22.89 -25.24
C GLN A 58 20.09 21.97 -24.45
N GLU A 59 18.93 21.61 -25.00
CA GLU A 59 17.91 20.82 -24.33
C GLU A 59 17.74 19.42 -24.95
N TYR A 60 17.95 19.28 -26.27
CA TYR A 60 17.71 18.07 -27.06
C TYR A 60 18.81 17.85 -28.11
N ASP A 61 19.27 16.61 -28.28
CA ASP A 61 20.23 16.29 -29.33
C ASP A 61 19.54 16.16 -30.70
N THR A 62 18.31 15.66 -30.72
CA THR A 62 17.54 15.38 -31.93
C THR A 62 16.05 15.71 -31.78
N LEU A 63 15.35 15.85 -32.91
CA LEU A 63 13.87 15.94 -32.92
C LEU A 63 13.22 14.68 -32.34
N GLU A 64 13.86 13.51 -32.48
CA GLU A 64 13.40 12.27 -31.86
C GLU A 64 13.38 12.38 -30.33
N ASP A 65 14.38 13.03 -29.71
CA ASP A 65 14.40 13.19 -28.25
C ASP A 65 13.23 14.05 -27.76
N LEU A 66 12.84 15.09 -28.51
CA LEU A 66 11.66 15.89 -28.21
C LEU A 66 10.37 15.08 -28.41
N LEU A 67 10.23 14.33 -29.51
CA LEU A 67 9.06 13.46 -29.75
C LEU A 67 8.91 12.41 -28.64
N ARG A 68 10.04 11.82 -28.21
CA ARG A 68 10.08 10.86 -27.11
C ARG A 68 9.63 11.50 -25.80
N GLU A 69 10.09 12.70 -25.48
CA GLU A 69 9.61 13.43 -24.31
C GLU A 69 8.12 13.71 -24.38
N LEU A 70 7.62 14.18 -25.52
CA LEU A 70 6.19 14.46 -25.72
C LEU A 70 5.33 13.21 -25.51
N TYR A 71 5.71 12.09 -26.11
CA TYR A 71 5.02 10.82 -25.92
C TYR A 71 4.98 10.40 -24.44
N LEU A 72 6.12 10.49 -23.73
CA LEU A 72 6.16 10.15 -22.30
C LEU A 72 5.32 11.10 -21.45
N HIS A 73 5.30 12.39 -21.80
CA HIS A 73 4.53 13.40 -21.10
C HIS A 73 3.03 13.15 -21.24
N ILE A 74 2.56 12.94 -22.47
CA ILE A 74 1.15 12.63 -22.77
C ILE A 74 0.73 11.34 -22.04
N ASP A 75 1.49 10.27 -22.20
CA ASP A 75 1.22 8.97 -21.59
C ASP A 75 1.11 9.07 -20.05
N SER A 76 2.00 9.82 -19.41
CA SER A 76 1.98 9.99 -17.95
C SER A 76 0.79 10.81 -17.44
N ILE A 77 0.29 11.80 -18.20
CA ILE A 77 -0.92 12.55 -17.80
C ILE A 77 -2.15 11.65 -17.93
N VAL A 78 -2.27 10.89 -19.03
CA VAL A 78 -3.39 9.96 -19.27
C VAL A 78 -3.39 8.85 -18.22
N GLU A 79 -2.24 8.26 -17.93
CA GLU A 79 -2.08 7.23 -16.90
C GLU A 79 -2.60 7.74 -15.54
N GLN A 80 -2.21 8.95 -15.13
CA GLN A 80 -2.67 9.53 -13.88
C GLN A 80 -4.19 9.73 -13.85
N HIS A 81 -4.78 10.23 -14.95
CA HIS A 81 -6.24 10.40 -15.02
C HIS A 81 -7.00 9.07 -14.93
N VAL A 82 -6.50 8.02 -15.59
CA VAL A 82 -7.11 6.69 -15.50
C VAL A 82 -7.05 6.17 -14.06
N LEU A 83 -5.92 6.38 -13.37
CA LEU A 83 -5.75 5.96 -11.97
C LEU A 83 -6.68 6.71 -11.01
N ASP A 84 -6.83 8.03 -11.20
CA ASP A 84 -7.74 8.84 -10.41
C ASP A 84 -9.20 8.41 -10.63
N GLU A 85 -9.56 8.09 -11.88
CA GLU A 85 -10.90 7.61 -12.20
C GLU A 85 -11.17 6.23 -11.58
N VAL A 86 -10.23 5.29 -11.67
CA VAL A 86 -10.34 3.95 -11.04
C VAL A 86 -10.63 4.10 -9.54
N ALA A 87 -9.94 5.00 -8.85
CA ALA A 87 -10.17 5.24 -7.43
C ALA A 87 -11.57 5.84 -7.16
N ARG A 88 -12.04 6.73 -8.04
CA ARG A 88 -13.33 7.42 -7.90
C ARG A 88 -14.53 6.48 -8.11
N VAL A 89 -14.39 5.48 -8.97
CA VAL A 89 -15.49 4.60 -9.40
C VAL A 89 -15.49 3.24 -8.71
N ASP A 90 -14.66 3.02 -7.68
CA ASP A 90 -14.44 1.70 -7.09
C ASP A 90 -15.72 1.02 -6.54
N ASP A 91 -16.73 1.82 -6.19
CA ASP A 91 -18.03 1.36 -5.68
C ASP A 91 -19.04 0.96 -6.76
N LEU A 92 -18.75 1.21 -8.04
CA LEU A 92 -19.64 0.82 -9.15
C LEU A 92 -19.53 -0.69 -9.45
N PRO A 93 -20.57 -1.28 -10.08
CA PRO A 93 -20.49 -2.64 -10.62
C PRO A 93 -19.42 -2.74 -11.73
N LEU A 94 -19.00 -3.98 -12.03
CA LEU A 94 -17.90 -4.28 -12.97
C LEU A 94 -18.02 -3.54 -14.31
N ASP A 95 -19.20 -3.57 -14.91
CA ASP A 95 -19.51 -2.93 -16.18
C ASP A 95 -19.39 -1.40 -16.09
N GLY A 96 -19.93 -0.79 -15.03
CA GLY A 96 -19.82 0.63 -14.74
C GLY A 96 -18.36 1.07 -14.55
N ARG A 97 -17.56 0.29 -13.82
CA ARG A 97 -16.13 0.57 -13.61
C ARG A 97 -15.32 0.44 -14.88
N ALA A 98 -15.53 -0.63 -15.64
CA ALA A 98 -14.86 -0.85 -16.91
C ALA A 98 -15.21 0.26 -17.91
N ALA A 99 -16.49 0.63 -18.01
CA ALA A 99 -16.95 1.72 -18.87
C ALA A 99 -16.31 3.07 -18.49
N ALA A 100 -16.35 3.44 -17.21
CA ALA A 100 -15.77 4.69 -16.73
C ALA A 100 -14.25 4.76 -16.97
N THR A 101 -13.54 3.65 -16.73
CA THR A 101 -12.08 3.57 -16.92
C THR A 101 -11.68 3.73 -18.40
N VAL A 102 -12.35 3.00 -19.30
CA VAL A 102 -12.09 3.09 -20.75
C VAL A 102 -12.45 4.49 -21.27
N ARG A 103 -13.58 5.04 -20.83
CA ARG A 103 -14.04 6.38 -21.18
C ARG A 103 -13.08 7.47 -20.69
N ALA A 104 -12.52 7.33 -19.50
CA ALA A 104 -11.54 8.29 -18.97
C ALA A 104 -10.25 8.29 -19.80
N TYR A 105 -9.76 7.11 -20.20
CA TYR A 105 -8.63 7.00 -21.12
C TYR A 105 -8.92 7.72 -22.44
N LEU A 106 -10.02 7.35 -23.11
CA LEU A 106 -10.37 7.89 -24.43
C LEU A 106 -10.62 9.40 -24.37
N SER A 107 -11.49 9.85 -23.46
CA SER A 107 -11.80 11.28 -23.30
C SER A 107 -10.56 12.12 -23.05
N HIS A 108 -9.59 11.61 -22.29
CA HIS A 108 -8.38 12.37 -21.97
C HIS A 108 -7.41 12.40 -23.16
N ILE A 109 -7.13 11.26 -23.80
CA ILE A 109 -6.19 11.21 -24.93
C ILE A 109 -6.70 11.97 -26.16
N THR A 110 -8.03 12.06 -26.34
CA THR A 110 -8.65 12.77 -27.47
C THR A 110 -9.05 14.21 -27.16
N ARG A 111 -8.90 14.68 -25.91
CA ARG A 111 -9.23 16.07 -25.54
C ARG A 111 -8.49 17.09 -26.38
N ASP A 112 -7.21 16.81 -26.65
CA ASP A 112 -6.40 17.53 -27.62
C ASP A 112 -6.07 16.57 -28.79
N PRO A 113 -6.63 16.78 -29.99
CA PRO A 113 -6.37 15.93 -31.15
C PRO A 113 -4.88 15.78 -31.48
N ARG A 114 -4.06 16.78 -31.13
CA ARG A 114 -2.60 16.75 -31.32
C ARG A 114 -1.97 15.62 -30.52
N CYS A 115 -2.46 15.37 -29.31
CA CYS A 115 -1.99 14.30 -28.43
C CYS A 115 -2.32 12.90 -28.97
N ALA A 116 -3.54 12.71 -29.47
CA ALA A 116 -3.97 11.46 -30.11
C ALA A 116 -3.13 11.16 -31.36
N ARG A 117 -2.95 12.14 -32.25
CA ARG A 117 -2.13 11.97 -33.45
C ARG A 117 -0.68 11.63 -33.11
N ILE A 118 -0.07 12.33 -32.16
CA ILE A 118 1.28 11.99 -31.71
C ILE A 118 1.31 10.54 -31.22
N THR A 119 0.45 10.17 -30.28
CA THR A 119 0.45 8.87 -29.59
C THR A 119 0.20 7.68 -30.52
N PHE A 120 -0.72 7.81 -31.48
CA PHE A 120 -1.17 6.69 -32.31
C PHE A 120 -0.63 6.70 -33.75
N VAL A 121 -0.15 7.84 -34.25
CA VAL A 121 0.32 8.02 -35.63
C VAL A 121 1.82 8.31 -35.66
N GLU A 122 2.26 9.46 -35.15
CA GLU A 122 3.60 10.01 -35.41
C GLU A 122 4.74 9.18 -34.81
N VAL A 123 4.47 8.45 -33.73
CA VAL A 123 5.47 7.62 -33.04
C VAL A 123 5.76 6.29 -33.75
N ASN A 124 5.06 5.97 -34.85
CA ASN A 124 5.27 4.73 -35.59
C ASN A 124 6.37 4.87 -36.65
N GLY A 125 7.34 3.93 -36.61
CA GLY A 125 8.40 3.87 -37.63
C GLY A 125 9.35 5.07 -37.60
N VAL A 126 9.63 5.59 -36.40
CA VAL A 126 10.57 6.68 -36.17
C VAL A 126 12.01 6.14 -36.09
N GLY A 127 12.22 5.09 -35.29
CA GLY A 127 13.52 4.50 -35.03
C GLY A 127 13.48 3.52 -33.85
N GLU A 128 14.56 2.77 -33.67
CA GLU A 128 14.65 1.70 -32.65
C GLU A 128 14.46 2.23 -31.22
N ARG A 129 15.03 3.40 -30.89
CA ARG A 129 14.89 4.04 -29.56
C ARG A 129 13.43 4.37 -29.27
N MET A 130 12.67 4.83 -30.26
CA MET A 130 11.25 5.10 -30.08
C MET A 130 10.42 3.81 -29.96
N ASP A 131 10.72 2.79 -30.76
CA ASP A 131 10.02 1.51 -30.69
C ASP A 131 10.23 0.80 -29.35
N ASP A 132 11.45 0.86 -28.79
CA ASP A 132 11.73 0.41 -27.44
C ASP A 132 10.89 1.16 -26.40
N GLN A 133 10.85 2.49 -26.50
CA GLN A 133 10.06 3.30 -25.58
C GLN A 133 8.57 2.95 -25.63
N ARG A 134 8.02 2.73 -26.81
CA ARG A 134 6.62 2.30 -27.00
C ARG A 134 6.37 0.91 -26.44
N ARG A 135 7.26 -0.06 -26.66
CA ARG A 135 7.15 -1.40 -26.06
C ARG A 135 7.12 -1.34 -24.54
N GLN A 136 7.95 -0.48 -23.95
CA GLN A 136 8.00 -0.28 -22.50
C GLN A 136 6.69 0.33 -21.97
N ARG A 137 6.13 1.33 -22.64
CA ARG A 137 4.83 1.92 -22.25
C ARG A 137 3.67 0.96 -22.44
N ARG A 138 3.62 0.24 -23.56
CA ARG A 138 2.61 -0.81 -23.79
C ARG A 138 2.65 -1.88 -22.70
N THR A 139 3.83 -2.33 -22.28
CA THR A 139 3.97 -3.30 -21.18
C THR A 139 3.36 -2.76 -19.88
N ARG A 140 3.57 -1.49 -19.56
CA ARG A 140 3.02 -0.84 -18.38
C ARG A 140 1.49 -0.77 -18.40
N TRP A 141 0.89 -0.43 -19.55
CA TRP A 141 -0.56 -0.45 -19.72
C TRP A 141 -1.14 -1.86 -19.63
N ILE A 142 -0.46 -2.87 -20.19
CA ILE A 142 -0.87 -4.29 -20.03
C ILE A 142 -0.89 -4.66 -18.56
N ASP A 143 0.17 -4.31 -17.81
CA ASP A 143 0.28 -4.66 -16.40
C ASP A 143 -0.78 -3.93 -15.55
N LEU A 144 -1.11 -2.67 -15.86
CA LEU A 144 -2.21 -1.93 -15.22
C LEU A 144 -3.57 -2.60 -15.47
N LEU A 145 -3.89 -2.94 -16.73
CA LEU A 145 -5.15 -3.60 -17.06
C LEU A 145 -5.24 -4.99 -16.42
N CYS A 146 -4.16 -5.76 -16.41
CA CYS A 146 -4.11 -7.04 -15.68
C CYS A 146 -4.37 -6.84 -14.18
N ALA A 147 -3.76 -5.82 -13.55
CA ALA A 147 -3.98 -5.53 -12.14
C ALA A 147 -5.44 -5.18 -11.83
N LEU A 148 -6.11 -4.43 -12.71
CA LEU A 148 -7.53 -4.12 -12.60
C LEU A 148 -8.41 -5.37 -12.74
N LEU A 149 -8.19 -6.19 -13.77
CA LEU A 149 -8.95 -7.43 -13.96
C LEU A 149 -8.73 -8.46 -12.84
N ASP A 150 -7.50 -8.53 -12.32
CA ASP A 150 -7.18 -9.32 -11.14
C ASP A 150 -7.93 -8.85 -9.90
N SER A 151 -8.11 -7.53 -9.74
CA SER A 151 -8.87 -6.96 -8.63
C SER A 151 -10.35 -7.36 -8.69
N PHE A 152 -10.93 -7.44 -9.89
CA PHE A 152 -12.32 -7.87 -10.09
C PHE A 152 -12.47 -9.37 -9.85
N THR A 153 -11.48 -10.17 -10.27
CA THR A 153 -11.41 -11.59 -9.94
C THR A 153 -11.36 -11.79 -8.42
N ALA A 154 -10.57 -10.98 -7.72
CA ALA A 154 -10.43 -11.05 -6.27
C ALA A 154 -11.75 -10.75 -5.53
N ARG A 155 -12.60 -9.89 -6.11
CA ARG A 155 -13.95 -9.58 -5.62
C ARG A 155 -15.01 -10.64 -6.00
N GLY A 156 -14.64 -11.67 -6.76
CA GLY A 156 -15.55 -12.70 -7.23
C GLY A 156 -16.40 -12.30 -8.43
N GLU A 157 -16.08 -11.18 -9.09
CA GLU A 157 -16.85 -10.63 -10.21
C GLU A 157 -16.41 -11.21 -11.56
N LEU A 158 -15.20 -11.76 -11.64
CA LEU A 158 -14.66 -12.43 -12.82
C LEU A 158 -14.10 -13.80 -12.47
N ALA A 159 -14.22 -14.74 -13.42
CA ALA A 159 -13.54 -16.03 -13.32
C ALA A 159 -12.00 -15.84 -13.41
N PRO A 160 -11.22 -16.49 -12.51
CA PRO A 160 -9.76 -16.41 -12.54
C PRO A 160 -9.17 -16.99 -13.83
N ARG A 161 -8.28 -16.23 -14.49
CA ARG A 161 -7.53 -16.67 -15.67
C ARG A 161 -6.32 -15.76 -15.90
N ASP A 162 -5.41 -16.17 -16.78
CA ASP A 162 -4.36 -15.29 -17.28
C ASP A 162 -4.95 -14.21 -18.20
N PHE A 163 -5.00 -12.98 -17.70
CA PHE A 163 -5.51 -11.83 -18.46
C PHE A 163 -4.48 -11.20 -19.40
N ARG A 164 -3.21 -11.63 -19.40
CA ARG A 164 -2.15 -10.94 -20.15
C ARG A 164 -2.42 -10.92 -21.64
N LEU A 165 -2.90 -12.04 -22.21
CA LEU A 165 -3.29 -12.10 -23.62
C LEU A 165 -4.51 -11.22 -23.90
N THR A 166 -5.52 -11.25 -23.04
CA THR A 166 -6.72 -10.40 -23.16
C THR A 166 -6.33 -8.91 -23.13
N ALA A 167 -5.49 -8.51 -22.18
CA ALA A 167 -5.01 -7.14 -22.04
C ALA A 167 -4.15 -6.70 -23.23
N ALA A 168 -3.23 -7.55 -23.70
CA ALA A 168 -2.39 -7.25 -24.85
C ALA A 168 -3.18 -7.09 -26.16
N THR A 169 -4.23 -7.91 -26.34
CA THR A 169 -5.15 -7.84 -27.48
C THR A 169 -6.04 -6.62 -27.38
N PHE A 170 -6.62 -6.34 -26.21
CA PHE A 170 -7.46 -5.16 -25.99
C PHE A 170 -6.69 -3.86 -26.23
N LEU A 171 -5.47 -3.74 -25.72
CA LEU A 171 -4.64 -2.57 -26.00
C LEU A 171 -4.22 -2.50 -27.47
N GLY A 172 -4.04 -3.66 -28.12
CA GLY A 172 -3.84 -3.71 -29.57
C GLY A 172 -5.04 -3.20 -30.37
N SER A 173 -6.27 -3.52 -29.94
CA SER A 173 -7.48 -2.99 -30.57
C SER A 173 -7.66 -1.49 -30.31
N VAL A 174 -7.32 -1.00 -29.11
CA VAL A 174 -7.30 0.45 -28.82
C VAL A 174 -6.31 1.16 -29.74
N ASP A 175 -5.06 0.69 -29.81
CA ASP A 175 -4.01 1.30 -30.65
C ASP A 175 -4.38 1.33 -32.13
N GLY A 176 -4.96 0.24 -32.64
CA GLY A 176 -5.42 0.14 -34.03
C GLY A 176 -6.60 1.09 -34.32
N LEU A 177 -7.65 0.99 -33.51
CA LEU A 177 -8.86 1.79 -33.65
C LEU A 177 -8.57 3.30 -33.56
N MET A 178 -7.77 3.69 -32.56
CA MET A 178 -7.42 5.09 -32.35
C MET A 178 -6.51 5.66 -33.44
N ARG A 179 -5.68 4.82 -34.07
CA ARG A 179 -4.90 5.23 -35.24
C ARG A 179 -5.81 5.55 -36.42
N ASP A 180 -6.74 4.65 -36.74
CA ASP A 180 -7.66 4.83 -37.87
C ASP A 180 -8.61 6.01 -37.63
N TRP A 181 -9.08 6.19 -36.40
CA TRP A 181 -9.84 7.37 -35.97
C TRP A 181 -9.01 8.66 -36.10
N SER A 182 -7.77 8.68 -35.62
CA SER A 182 -6.88 9.87 -35.73
C SER A 182 -6.50 10.20 -37.18
N ALA A 183 -6.50 9.20 -38.06
CA ALA A 183 -6.28 9.38 -39.49
C ALA A 183 -7.54 9.82 -40.26
N GLY A 184 -8.70 9.88 -39.59
CA GLY A 184 -9.99 10.22 -40.21
C GLY A 184 -10.62 9.11 -41.03
N TRP A 185 -10.13 7.86 -40.90
CA TRP A 185 -10.68 6.70 -41.60
C TRP A 185 -11.94 6.16 -40.90
N ILE A 186 -12.11 6.49 -39.62
CA ILE A 186 -13.26 6.14 -38.80
C ILE A 186 -13.84 7.44 -38.23
N ASP A 187 -15.08 7.73 -38.57
CA ASP A 187 -15.86 8.83 -38.00
C ASP A 187 -16.78 8.28 -36.89
N ALA A 188 -16.38 8.49 -35.63
CA ALA A 188 -17.09 7.99 -34.46
C ALA A 188 -16.89 8.92 -33.26
N THR A 189 -17.91 9.01 -32.41
CA THR A 189 -17.83 9.72 -31.13
C THR A 189 -17.06 8.91 -30.09
N ILE A 190 -16.55 9.59 -29.05
CA ILE A 190 -15.88 8.91 -27.92
C ILE A 190 -16.80 7.89 -27.25
N ASP A 191 -18.09 8.15 -27.20
CA ASP A 191 -19.09 7.21 -26.68
C ASP A 191 -19.14 5.94 -27.51
N GLN A 192 -19.23 6.07 -28.84
CA GLN A 192 -19.24 4.93 -29.76
C GLN A 192 -17.94 4.12 -29.68
N LEU A 193 -16.78 4.79 -29.63
CA LEU A 193 -15.48 4.12 -29.46
C LEU A 193 -15.41 3.38 -28.11
N THR A 194 -15.90 4.00 -27.04
CA THR A 194 -15.96 3.41 -25.70
C THR A 194 -16.83 2.16 -25.73
N ASP A 195 -18.04 2.23 -26.30
CA ASP A 195 -18.99 1.13 -26.32
C ASP A 195 -18.46 -0.07 -27.11
N VAL A 196 -17.83 0.16 -28.27
CA VAL A 196 -17.21 -0.90 -29.08
C VAL A 196 -16.07 -1.57 -28.32
N LEU A 197 -15.15 -0.79 -27.76
CA LEU A 197 -14.01 -1.33 -26.99
C LEU A 197 -14.48 -2.08 -25.74
N LEU A 198 -15.45 -1.52 -25.02
CA LEU A 198 -16.03 -2.15 -23.84
C LEU A 198 -16.74 -3.46 -24.20
N GLY A 199 -17.49 -3.50 -25.29
CA GLY A 199 -18.13 -4.72 -25.80
C GLY A 199 -17.12 -5.82 -26.12
N MET A 200 -15.98 -5.48 -26.74
CA MET A 200 -14.89 -6.42 -26.99
C MET A 200 -14.28 -6.95 -25.68
N LEU A 201 -14.03 -6.07 -24.72
CA LEU A 201 -13.43 -6.42 -23.43
C LEU A 201 -14.38 -7.29 -22.60
N LEU A 202 -15.60 -6.81 -22.33
CA LEU A 202 -16.61 -7.50 -21.52
C LEU A 202 -17.10 -8.79 -22.18
N GLY A 203 -17.26 -8.81 -23.50
CA GLY A 203 -17.61 -10.01 -24.26
C GLY A 203 -16.56 -11.11 -24.10
N ARG A 204 -15.26 -10.77 -24.16
CA ARG A 204 -14.18 -11.74 -23.89
C ARG A 204 -14.10 -12.14 -22.42
N LEU A 205 -14.51 -11.25 -21.52
CA LEU A 205 -14.57 -11.53 -20.10
C LEU A 205 -15.80 -12.39 -19.70
N GLY A 206 -16.75 -12.64 -20.61
CA GLY A 206 -17.89 -13.53 -20.36
C GLY A 206 -19.11 -12.84 -19.78
N ALA A 207 -19.20 -11.50 -19.86
CA ALA A 207 -20.32 -10.73 -19.33
C ALA A 207 -21.54 -10.64 -20.27
N VAL A 208 -21.51 -11.26 -21.46
CA VAL A 208 -22.69 -11.46 -22.33
C VAL A 208 -22.59 -12.81 -23.06
N GLY A 209 -23.42 -13.78 -22.66
CA GLY A 209 -24.13 -14.70 -23.55
C GLY A 209 -23.37 -15.62 -24.54
N ILE A 210 -22.08 -15.89 -24.41
CA ILE A 210 -21.39 -16.92 -25.22
C ILE A 210 -20.77 -17.97 -24.29
N PRO A 211 -21.10 -19.27 -24.43
CA PRO A 211 -20.51 -20.30 -23.59
C PRO A 211 -18.99 -20.35 -23.80
N ALA A 212 -18.25 -20.28 -22.69
CA ALA A 212 -16.82 -20.47 -22.67
C ALA A 212 -16.49 -21.86 -23.26
N MET A 213 -15.64 -21.89 -24.28
CA MET A 213 -15.14 -23.16 -24.79
C MET A 213 -14.32 -23.89 -23.70
N PRO A 214 -14.54 -25.20 -23.49
CA PRO A 214 -13.73 -25.98 -22.58
C PRO A 214 -12.32 -26.12 -23.17
N VAL A 215 -11.33 -25.58 -22.46
CA VAL A 215 -9.92 -25.87 -22.71
C VAL A 215 -9.63 -27.18 -21.98
N THR A 216 -9.33 -28.23 -22.75
CA THR A 216 -8.79 -29.48 -22.23
C THR A 216 -7.40 -29.23 -21.63
N PRO A 217 -7.08 -29.81 -20.46
CA PRO A 217 -5.76 -29.70 -19.87
C PRO A 217 -4.82 -30.67 -20.59
N ASP A 218 -4.14 -30.20 -21.64
CA ASP A 218 -3.01 -30.94 -22.20
C ASP A 218 -1.70 -30.24 -21.86
N SER A 219 -0.97 -30.90 -20.96
CA SER A 219 0.49 -30.95 -20.87
C SER A 219 1.23 -29.67 -21.22
N ALA A 220 1.33 -28.78 -20.23
CA ALA A 220 2.32 -27.71 -20.24
C ALA A 220 3.73 -28.32 -20.40
N GLN A 221 4.24 -28.33 -21.63
CA GLN A 221 5.67 -28.37 -21.87
C GLN A 221 6.25 -27.08 -21.27
N LEU A 222 6.77 -27.26 -20.05
CA LEU A 222 7.60 -26.31 -19.33
C LEU A 222 8.71 -25.83 -20.26
N VAL A 223 8.54 -24.64 -20.84
CA VAL A 223 9.64 -23.84 -21.34
C VAL A 223 10.57 -23.59 -20.15
N ARG A 224 11.63 -24.40 -20.07
CA ARG A 224 12.69 -24.29 -19.07
C ARG A 224 13.41 -22.94 -19.23
N ARG A 225 12.93 -21.91 -18.53
CA ARG A 225 13.69 -20.67 -18.29
C ARG A 225 14.74 -20.92 -17.19
N ARG A 226 16.02 -21.06 -17.58
CA ARG A 226 17.21 -20.96 -16.70
C ARG A 226 17.59 -19.48 -16.47
N PRO A 227 18.18 -19.07 -15.32
CA PRO A 227 17.85 -19.37 -13.92
C PRO A 227 17.31 -18.14 -13.15
N ARG A 228 16.28 -18.35 -12.33
CA ARG A 228 15.50 -17.36 -11.54
C ARG A 228 16.20 -16.79 -10.30
N ASN A 229 17.45 -17.16 -10.01
CA ASN A 229 18.01 -16.94 -8.68
C ASN A 229 18.35 -15.47 -8.39
N ARG A 230 19.01 -14.75 -9.32
CA ARG A 230 19.50 -13.39 -9.06
C ARG A 230 18.39 -12.36 -8.79
N ARG A 231 17.29 -12.37 -9.57
CA ARG A 231 16.14 -11.47 -9.36
C ARG A 231 15.48 -11.75 -8.01
N ALA A 232 15.24 -13.02 -7.67
CA ALA A 232 14.68 -13.42 -6.39
C ALA A 232 15.57 -13.02 -5.21
N THR A 233 16.90 -13.18 -5.33
CA THR A 233 17.86 -12.70 -4.32
C THR A 233 17.80 -11.19 -4.13
N ILE A 234 17.72 -10.41 -5.22
CA ILE A 234 17.57 -8.95 -5.14
C ILE A 234 16.29 -8.58 -4.40
N LEU A 235 15.16 -9.20 -4.74
CA LEU A 235 13.88 -8.90 -4.11
C LEU A 235 13.84 -9.29 -2.64
N ALA A 236 14.44 -10.42 -2.25
CA ALA A 236 14.56 -10.81 -0.85
C ALA A 236 15.38 -9.79 -0.05
N ALA A 237 16.59 -9.45 -0.53
CA ALA A 237 17.44 -8.47 0.14
C ALA A 237 16.81 -7.07 0.21
N ALA A 238 16.12 -6.65 -0.86
CA ALA A 238 15.39 -5.39 -0.89
C ALA A 238 14.20 -5.40 0.08
N THR A 239 13.46 -6.51 0.16
CA THR A 239 12.34 -6.68 1.11
C THR A 239 12.82 -6.51 2.54
N ASP A 240 13.90 -7.19 2.92
CA ASP A 240 14.46 -7.09 4.27
C ASP A 240 15.00 -5.68 4.56
N ALA A 241 15.73 -5.10 3.61
CA ALA A 241 16.30 -3.76 3.78
C ALA A 241 15.22 -2.68 3.90
N PHE A 242 14.13 -2.75 3.11
CA PHE A 242 13.00 -1.84 3.22
C PHE A 242 12.17 -2.10 4.48
N ALA A 243 11.97 -3.35 4.90
CA ALA A 243 11.22 -3.67 6.12
C ALA A 243 11.96 -3.21 7.38
N GLU A 244 13.30 -3.26 7.39
CA GLU A 244 14.12 -2.86 8.52
C GLU A 244 14.36 -1.35 8.59
N HIS A 245 14.79 -0.73 7.48
CA HIS A 245 15.23 0.67 7.47
C HIS A 245 14.18 1.64 6.90
N GLY A 246 13.14 1.12 6.24
CA GLY A 246 12.11 1.90 5.55
C GLY A 246 12.50 2.31 4.13
N TYR A 247 11.52 2.71 3.32
CA TYR A 247 11.78 3.09 1.92
C TYR A 247 12.82 4.21 1.83
N HIS A 248 12.61 5.37 2.46
CA HIS A 248 13.48 6.53 2.24
C HIS A 248 14.95 6.32 2.68
N ARG A 249 15.20 5.59 3.77
CA ARG A 249 16.55 5.39 4.33
C ARG A 249 17.35 4.27 3.67
N THR A 250 16.76 3.49 2.77
CA THR A 250 17.46 2.39 2.06
C THR A 250 17.90 2.82 0.66
N PRO A 251 19.13 3.29 0.43
CA PRO A 251 19.60 3.61 -0.91
C PRO A 251 19.80 2.35 -1.77
N MET A 252 19.74 2.51 -3.10
CA MET A 252 19.96 1.41 -4.05
C MET A 252 21.39 0.84 -3.96
N THR A 253 22.34 1.59 -3.42
CA THR A 253 23.72 1.15 -3.15
C THR A 253 23.80 0.08 -2.07
N ASP A 254 22.97 0.18 -1.04
CA ASP A 254 23.02 -0.72 0.11
C ASP A 254 22.42 -2.08 -0.28
N ILE A 255 21.32 -2.06 -1.02
CA ILE A 255 20.72 -3.27 -1.60
C ILE A 255 21.72 -3.94 -2.56
N ALA A 256 22.43 -3.16 -3.38
CA ALA A 256 23.41 -3.70 -4.31
C ALA A 256 24.57 -4.37 -3.59
N THR A 257 25.08 -3.71 -2.53
CA THR A 257 26.14 -4.22 -1.67
C THR A 257 25.71 -5.51 -0.98
N ALA A 258 24.49 -5.56 -0.43
CA ALA A 258 23.94 -6.74 0.26
C ALA A 258 23.88 -7.99 -0.63
N VAL A 259 23.66 -7.84 -1.94
CA VAL A 259 23.61 -8.97 -2.90
C VAL A 259 24.91 -9.15 -3.69
N GLY A 260 25.97 -8.44 -3.32
CA GLY A 260 27.27 -8.50 -4.00
C GLY A 260 27.18 -8.10 -5.47
N THR A 261 26.56 -6.96 -5.76
CA THR A 261 26.37 -6.42 -7.11
C THR A 261 26.58 -4.90 -7.15
N THR A 262 26.60 -4.31 -8.33
CA THR A 262 26.63 -2.84 -8.49
C THR A 262 25.22 -2.26 -8.62
N SER A 263 25.02 -1.00 -8.20
CA SER A 263 23.73 -0.32 -8.39
C SER A 263 23.33 -0.27 -9.87
N GLY A 264 24.29 -0.09 -10.78
CA GLY A 264 24.04 -0.15 -12.22
C GLY A 264 23.47 -1.49 -12.69
N ALA A 265 23.86 -2.61 -12.07
CA ALA A 265 23.28 -3.91 -12.35
C ALA A 265 21.84 -4.04 -11.81
N LEU A 266 21.51 -3.43 -10.66
CA LEU A 266 20.13 -3.37 -10.18
C LEU A 266 19.23 -2.59 -11.13
N TYR A 267 19.72 -1.47 -11.66
CA TYR A 267 18.96 -0.63 -12.62
C TYR A 267 18.61 -1.33 -13.93
N ARG A 268 19.31 -2.41 -14.29
CA ARG A 268 18.94 -3.28 -15.43
C ARG A 268 17.69 -4.11 -15.15
N HIS A 269 17.41 -4.41 -13.89
CA HIS A 269 16.26 -5.21 -13.47
C HIS A 269 15.08 -4.36 -12.99
N PHE A 270 15.35 -3.21 -12.39
CA PHE A 270 14.36 -2.30 -11.81
C PHE A 270 14.77 -0.87 -12.09
N ARG A 271 13.97 -0.11 -12.84
CA ARG A 271 14.34 1.23 -13.30
C ARG A 271 14.40 2.24 -12.17
N THR A 272 13.58 2.03 -11.14
CA THR A 272 13.53 2.89 -9.97
C THR A 272 13.48 2.08 -8.68
N LYS A 273 13.85 2.74 -7.57
CA LYS A 273 13.69 2.20 -6.22
C LYS A 273 12.22 1.92 -5.88
N GLN A 274 11.30 2.75 -6.40
CA GLN A 274 9.86 2.61 -6.21
C GLN A 274 9.31 1.38 -6.95
N GLU A 275 9.77 1.14 -8.19
CA GLU A 275 9.45 -0.09 -8.95
C GLU A 275 9.96 -1.33 -8.23
N LEU A 276 11.19 -1.27 -7.68
CA LEU A 276 11.74 -2.36 -6.86
C LEU A 276 10.86 -2.65 -5.64
N LEU A 277 10.41 -1.63 -4.91
CA LEU A 277 9.47 -1.76 -3.80
C LEU A 277 8.15 -2.41 -4.24
N GLY A 278 7.57 -1.95 -5.35
CA GLY A 278 6.37 -2.53 -5.95
C GLY A 278 6.53 -4.00 -6.30
N CYS A 279 7.66 -4.38 -6.90
CA CYS A 279 7.97 -5.79 -7.18
C CYS A 279 8.14 -6.62 -5.90
N CYS A 280 8.76 -6.09 -4.84
CA CYS A 280 8.92 -6.79 -3.56
C CYS A 280 7.56 -7.17 -2.97
N LEU A 281 6.62 -6.23 -2.92
CA LEU A 281 5.27 -6.48 -2.38
C LEU A 281 4.44 -7.41 -3.29
N LYS A 282 4.43 -7.17 -4.61
CA LYS A 282 3.65 -8.01 -5.55
C LYS A 282 4.16 -9.45 -5.59
N GLU A 283 5.45 -9.64 -5.80
CA GLU A 283 6.04 -11.00 -5.88
C GLU A 283 6.03 -11.70 -4.51
N GLY A 284 6.20 -10.95 -3.41
CA GLY A 284 6.06 -11.48 -2.06
C GLY A 284 4.64 -11.99 -1.77
N LEU A 285 3.62 -11.20 -2.10
CA LEU A 285 2.22 -11.62 -1.94
C LEU A 285 1.83 -12.76 -2.90
N ASP A 286 2.38 -12.79 -4.12
CA ASP A 286 2.19 -13.93 -5.02
C ASP A 286 2.78 -15.21 -4.44
N LEU A 287 3.94 -15.14 -3.75
CA LEU A 287 4.50 -16.30 -3.04
C LEU A 287 3.58 -16.78 -1.91
N VAL A 288 3.02 -15.86 -1.12
CA VAL A 288 2.05 -16.19 -0.07
C VAL A 288 0.81 -16.85 -0.66
N LEU A 289 0.21 -16.23 -1.68
CA LEU A 289 -0.97 -16.77 -2.36
C LEU A 289 -0.71 -18.14 -2.96
N ASN A 290 0.41 -18.33 -3.65
CA ASN A 290 0.77 -19.63 -4.23
C ASN A 290 0.95 -20.70 -3.15
N HIS A 291 1.53 -20.35 -2.00
CA HIS A 291 1.70 -21.29 -0.88
C HIS A 291 0.34 -21.70 -0.30
N VAL A 292 -0.54 -20.73 -0.06
CA VAL A 292 -1.92 -20.97 0.41
C VAL A 292 -2.72 -21.78 -0.61
N ASP A 293 -2.68 -21.40 -1.89
CA ASP A 293 -3.41 -22.08 -2.97
C ASP A 293 -2.93 -23.53 -3.17
N THR A 294 -1.62 -23.78 -3.04
CA THR A 294 -1.06 -25.13 -3.11
C THR A 294 -1.54 -25.99 -1.95
N ALA A 295 -1.60 -25.43 -0.74
CA ALA A 295 -2.11 -26.14 0.43
C ALA A 295 -3.62 -26.46 0.31
N CYS A 296 -4.37 -25.64 -0.42
CA CYS A 296 -5.80 -25.84 -0.67
C CYS A 296 -6.11 -26.73 -1.90
N GLY A 297 -5.11 -27.23 -2.64
CA GLY A 297 -5.33 -28.06 -3.82
C GLY A 297 -5.69 -29.51 -3.51
N GLY A 298 -6.51 -30.15 -4.36
CA GLY A 298 -6.93 -31.56 -4.22
C GLY A 298 -8.17 -31.76 -3.34
N ASP A 299 -8.23 -32.87 -2.57
CA ASP A 299 -9.27 -33.15 -1.56
C ASP A 299 -9.10 -32.33 -0.25
N ALA A 300 -8.15 -31.40 -0.21
CA ALA A 300 -7.83 -30.60 0.96
C ALA A 300 -8.97 -29.61 1.30
N HIS A 301 -9.35 -29.55 2.58
CA HIS A 301 -10.34 -28.58 3.06
C HIS A 301 -9.82 -27.14 2.96
N ALA A 302 -10.73 -26.18 2.76
CA ALA A 302 -10.44 -24.73 2.83
C ALA A 302 -9.68 -24.32 4.11
N ASP A 303 -9.79 -25.15 5.13
CA ASP A 303 -9.07 -25.12 6.41
C ASP A 303 -7.54 -25.03 6.30
N ALA A 304 -6.94 -25.73 5.31
CA ALA A 304 -5.51 -25.80 5.13
C ALA A 304 -4.88 -24.42 4.84
N ALA A 305 -5.69 -23.46 4.34
CA ALA A 305 -5.25 -22.10 4.04
C ALA A 305 -4.64 -21.39 5.26
N LEU A 306 -5.25 -21.54 6.44
CA LEU A 306 -4.84 -20.83 7.65
C LEU A 306 -3.50 -21.35 8.17
N THR A 307 -3.35 -22.67 8.21
CA THR A 307 -2.09 -23.31 8.60
C THR A 307 -0.97 -22.92 7.64
N ALA A 308 -1.21 -22.98 6.33
CA ALA A 308 -0.24 -22.58 5.31
C ALA A 308 0.15 -21.10 5.45
N LEU A 309 -0.83 -20.24 5.75
CA LEU A 309 -0.63 -18.81 5.97
C LEU A 309 0.25 -18.54 7.20
N VAL A 310 0.06 -19.27 8.31
CA VAL A 310 0.92 -19.18 9.51
C VAL A 310 2.37 -19.58 9.19
N ARG A 311 2.58 -20.66 8.42
CA ARG A 311 3.94 -21.12 8.06
C ARG A 311 4.66 -20.09 7.20
N ILE A 312 4.03 -19.64 6.11
CA ILE A 312 4.66 -18.68 5.21
C ILE A 312 4.89 -17.31 5.88
N SER A 313 4.06 -16.89 6.84
CA SER A 313 4.30 -15.64 7.58
C SER A 313 5.55 -15.72 8.47
N LEU A 314 5.84 -16.89 9.05
CA LEU A 314 7.06 -17.13 9.83
C LEU A 314 8.32 -17.22 8.96
N GLU A 315 8.21 -17.74 7.74
CA GLU A 315 9.28 -17.78 6.74
C GLU A 315 9.56 -16.41 6.08
N ARG A 316 8.55 -15.55 6.00
CA ARG A 316 8.58 -14.25 5.30
C ARG A 316 8.15 -13.09 6.19
N ARG A 317 8.65 -13.04 7.42
CA ARG A 317 8.31 -12.01 8.44
C ARG A 317 8.47 -10.57 7.94
N GLY A 318 9.43 -10.32 7.05
CA GLY A 318 9.66 -8.98 6.49
C GLY A 318 8.51 -8.46 5.63
N LEU A 319 7.72 -9.34 5.01
CA LEU A 319 6.73 -8.95 4.00
C LEU A 319 5.54 -8.19 4.59
N ALA A 320 4.97 -8.66 5.71
CA ALA A 320 3.83 -7.99 6.33
C ALA A 320 4.23 -6.62 6.91
N ARG A 321 5.43 -6.54 7.48
CA ARG A 321 6.02 -5.27 7.91
C ARG A 321 6.24 -4.32 6.73
N LEU A 322 6.79 -4.82 5.61
CA LEU A 322 6.96 -4.05 4.38
C LEU A 322 5.61 -3.48 3.89
N TRP A 323 4.56 -4.31 3.90
CA TRP A 323 3.21 -3.88 3.54
C TRP A 323 2.73 -2.73 4.43
N GLN A 324 2.76 -2.93 5.75
CA GLN A 324 2.23 -1.96 6.73
C GLN A 324 2.96 -0.62 6.66
N LEU A 325 4.26 -0.64 6.40
CA LEU A 325 5.11 0.54 6.44
C LEU A 325 5.23 1.26 5.11
N GLU A 326 5.27 0.52 3.99
CA GLU A 326 5.74 1.05 2.70
C GLU A 326 4.67 1.02 1.60
N PHE A 327 3.47 0.48 1.84
CA PHE A 327 2.36 0.52 0.87
C PHE A 327 2.07 1.95 0.37
N ARG A 328 2.17 2.95 1.26
CA ARG A 328 1.99 4.37 0.91
C ARG A 328 3.03 4.89 -0.08
N ASN A 329 4.20 4.27 -0.17
CA ASN A 329 5.29 4.68 -1.05
C ASN A 329 5.22 4.04 -2.44
N LEU A 330 4.24 3.18 -2.70
CA LEU A 330 4.02 2.56 -4.01
C LEU A 330 3.50 3.55 -5.06
N THR A 331 3.81 3.28 -6.32
CA THR A 331 3.13 3.92 -7.45
C THR A 331 1.65 3.53 -7.44
N PRO A 332 0.72 4.34 -7.98
CA PRO A 332 -0.69 3.97 -8.01
C PRO A 332 -0.96 2.62 -8.71
N VAL A 333 -0.27 2.33 -9.81
CA VAL A 333 -0.36 1.03 -10.51
C VAL A 333 0.05 -0.12 -9.60
N ASP A 334 1.16 0.03 -8.87
CA ASP A 334 1.62 -0.98 -7.93
C ASP A 334 0.64 -1.13 -6.76
N ARG A 335 0.05 -0.04 -6.26
CA ARG A 335 -0.99 -0.10 -5.21
C ARG A 335 -2.17 -0.97 -5.66
N ILE A 336 -2.68 -0.78 -6.88
CA ILE A 336 -3.78 -1.60 -7.42
C ILE A 336 -3.35 -3.08 -7.47
N GLY A 337 -2.18 -3.38 -8.04
CA GLY A 337 -1.70 -4.76 -8.15
C GLY A 337 -1.48 -5.44 -6.79
N VAL A 338 -1.08 -4.67 -5.80
CA VAL A 338 -0.85 -5.10 -4.41
C VAL A 338 -2.19 -5.30 -3.67
N LEU A 339 -3.15 -4.38 -3.83
CA LEU A 339 -4.52 -4.52 -3.31
C LEU A 339 -5.25 -5.73 -3.89
N ALA A 340 -5.15 -5.98 -5.20
CA ALA A 340 -5.76 -7.13 -5.85
C ALA A 340 -5.31 -8.46 -5.20
N ARG A 341 -4.01 -8.59 -4.90
CA ARG A 341 -3.44 -9.76 -4.20
C ARG A 341 -3.97 -9.88 -2.78
N SER A 342 -4.04 -8.77 -2.05
CA SER A 342 -4.56 -8.76 -0.68
C SER A 342 -6.02 -9.15 -0.62
N VAL A 343 -6.86 -8.68 -1.55
CA VAL A 343 -8.28 -9.09 -1.62
C VAL A 343 -8.39 -10.59 -1.86
N ARG A 344 -7.57 -11.19 -2.75
CA ARG A 344 -7.54 -12.65 -2.94
C ARG A 344 -7.17 -13.39 -1.65
N LEU A 345 -6.17 -12.88 -0.93
CA LEU A 345 -5.74 -13.49 0.35
C LEU A 345 -6.86 -13.41 1.39
N THR A 346 -7.49 -12.25 1.55
CA THR A 346 -8.64 -12.07 2.45
C THR A 346 -9.81 -12.98 2.06
N HIS A 347 -10.07 -13.19 0.76
CA HIS A 347 -11.08 -14.14 0.29
C HIS A 347 -10.74 -15.58 0.68
N ARG A 348 -9.47 -16.01 0.57
CA ARG A 348 -9.03 -17.34 1.03
C ARG A 348 -9.21 -17.51 2.54
N ILE A 349 -8.86 -16.49 3.31
CA ILE A 349 -9.06 -16.47 4.77
C ILE A 349 -10.56 -16.57 5.09
N GLY A 350 -11.40 -15.76 4.43
CA GLY A 350 -12.86 -15.77 4.62
C GLY A 350 -13.49 -17.12 4.28
N ALA A 351 -13.03 -17.79 3.23
CA ALA A 351 -13.49 -19.14 2.88
C ALA A 351 -13.11 -20.17 3.94
N ALA A 352 -11.90 -20.09 4.51
CA ALA A 352 -11.46 -20.96 5.60
C ALA A 352 -12.29 -20.73 6.88
N ILE A 353 -12.54 -19.46 7.23
CA ILE A 353 -13.42 -19.09 8.36
C ILE A 353 -14.83 -19.64 8.16
N GLN A 354 -15.40 -19.47 6.96
CA GLN A 354 -16.73 -19.97 6.63
C GLN A 354 -16.84 -21.50 6.75
N ALA A 355 -15.78 -22.24 6.40
CA ALA A 355 -15.74 -23.68 6.52
C ALA A 355 -15.73 -24.15 7.98
N ARG A 356 -15.04 -23.42 8.88
CA ARG A 356 -14.98 -23.70 10.32
C ARG A 356 -16.22 -23.25 11.09
N HIS A 357 -16.91 -22.21 10.60
CA HIS A 357 -18.10 -21.65 11.24
C HIS A 357 -19.28 -21.51 10.26
N PRO A 358 -19.92 -22.64 9.86
CA PRO A 358 -21.08 -22.62 8.96
C PRO A 358 -22.23 -21.78 9.57
N GLY A 359 -22.59 -20.67 8.92
CA GLY A 359 -23.62 -19.74 9.42
C GLY A 359 -23.12 -18.38 9.92
N ILE A 360 -21.81 -18.12 9.89
CA ILE A 360 -21.29 -16.77 10.16
C ILE A 360 -21.83 -15.74 9.16
N SER A 361 -22.15 -14.52 9.63
CA SER A 361 -22.56 -13.44 8.73
C SER A 361 -21.39 -12.98 7.85
N PRO A 362 -21.63 -12.46 6.62
CA PRO A 362 -20.55 -11.92 5.80
C PRO A 362 -19.76 -10.80 6.48
N ALA A 363 -20.43 -9.95 7.26
CA ALA A 363 -19.79 -8.84 7.98
C ALA A 363 -18.84 -9.34 9.09
N ASP A 364 -19.25 -10.38 9.83
CA ASP A 364 -18.43 -10.95 10.90
C ASP A 364 -17.31 -11.82 10.34
N ARG A 365 -17.55 -12.53 9.23
CA ARG A 365 -16.52 -13.25 8.49
C ARG A 365 -15.42 -12.31 8.02
N ASP A 366 -15.78 -11.16 7.47
CA ASP A 366 -14.82 -10.18 6.99
C ASP A 366 -14.06 -9.53 8.16
N ALA A 367 -14.74 -9.24 9.28
CA ALA A 367 -14.11 -8.74 10.50
C ALA A 367 -13.11 -9.74 11.09
N LEU A 368 -13.50 -11.01 11.25
CA LEU A 368 -12.60 -12.10 11.67
C LEU A 368 -11.44 -12.29 10.71
N GLY A 369 -11.66 -12.14 9.40
CA GLY A 369 -10.60 -12.20 8.40
C GLY A 369 -9.47 -11.20 8.67
N TRP A 370 -9.82 -9.99 9.11
CA TRP A 370 -8.83 -8.98 9.54
C TRP A 370 -8.15 -9.34 10.86
N VAL A 371 -8.88 -9.87 11.84
CA VAL A 371 -8.31 -10.32 13.12
C VAL A 371 -7.32 -11.46 12.90
N VAL A 372 -7.70 -12.48 12.12
CA VAL A 372 -6.83 -13.60 11.73
C VAL A 372 -5.57 -13.11 11.02
N LEU A 373 -5.72 -12.17 10.07
CA LEU A 373 -4.56 -11.57 9.41
C LEU A 373 -3.64 -10.84 10.41
N SER A 374 -4.20 -10.14 11.39
CA SER A 374 -3.44 -9.46 12.46
C SER A 374 -2.68 -10.45 13.35
N VAL A 375 -3.30 -11.59 13.69
CA VAL A 375 -2.66 -12.69 14.42
C VAL A 375 -1.48 -13.26 13.63
N VAL A 376 -1.71 -13.65 12.38
CA VAL A 376 -0.71 -14.26 11.48
C VAL A 376 0.48 -13.32 11.25
N THR A 377 0.24 -12.02 11.19
CA THR A 377 1.27 -11.02 10.86
C THR A 377 1.99 -10.46 12.09
N SER A 378 1.51 -10.75 13.31
CA SER A 378 2.13 -10.33 14.59
C SER A 378 3.63 -10.62 14.73
N PRO A 379 4.21 -11.72 14.17
CA PRO A 379 5.65 -11.98 14.25
C PRO A 379 6.51 -10.92 13.56
N SER A 380 5.92 -10.12 12.67
CA SER A 380 6.59 -9.06 11.91
C SER A 380 6.83 -7.80 12.78
N ASN A 381 6.18 -7.73 13.93
CA ASN A 381 6.19 -6.57 14.83
C ASN A 381 7.20 -6.71 15.98
N HIS A 382 7.80 -7.89 16.17
CA HIS A 382 8.71 -8.14 17.27
C HIS A 382 9.82 -9.14 16.94
N ARG A 383 10.86 -9.18 17.79
CA ARG A 383 12.06 -10.02 17.58
C ARG A 383 12.14 -11.26 18.48
N THR A 384 11.07 -11.62 19.20
CA THR A 384 11.00 -12.83 20.03
C THR A 384 11.34 -14.09 19.22
N ARG A 385 12.23 -14.92 19.75
CA ARG A 385 12.72 -16.15 19.12
C ARG A 385 12.17 -17.38 19.84
N LEU A 386 11.66 -18.32 19.06
CA LEU A 386 11.20 -19.65 19.47
C LEU A 386 11.52 -20.63 18.33
N PRO A 387 11.63 -21.94 18.61
CA PRO A 387 11.61 -22.95 17.55
C PRO A 387 10.37 -22.78 16.67
N GLU A 388 10.54 -22.84 15.35
CA GLU A 388 9.49 -22.50 14.39
C GLU A 388 8.20 -23.30 14.61
N GLY A 389 8.31 -24.60 14.89
CA GLY A 389 7.16 -25.45 15.21
C GLY A 389 6.39 -25.02 16.46
N VAL A 390 7.09 -24.53 17.50
CA VAL A 390 6.44 -24.01 18.72
C VAL A 390 5.77 -22.68 18.43
N PHE A 391 6.42 -21.79 17.67
CA PHE A 391 5.84 -20.51 17.29
C PHE A 391 4.56 -20.72 16.47
N ALA A 392 4.62 -21.57 15.45
CA ALA A 392 3.47 -21.83 14.60
C ALA A 392 2.29 -22.41 15.38
N ARG A 393 2.51 -23.35 16.31
CA ARG A 393 1.43 -23.86 17.18
C ARG A 393 0.75 -22.75 17.98
N ILE A 394 1.51 -21.77 18.50
CA ILE A 394 0.92 -20.62 19.21
C ILE A 394 0.03 -19.80 18.29
N LEU A 395 0.45 -19.54 17.05
CA LEU A 395 -0.34 -18.79 16.09
C LEU A 395 -1.56 -19.58 15.60
N ASP A 396 -1.40 -20.88 15.31
CA ASP A 396 -2.47 -21.79 14.94
C ASP A 396 -3.55 -21.81 16.04
N ALA A 397 -3.16 -22.02 17.31
CA ALA A 397 -4.07 -21.98 18.46
C ALA A 397 -4.71 -20.60 18.68
N SER A 398 -4.01 -19.51 18.38
CA SER A 398 -4.58 -18.15 18.44
C SER A 398 -5.61 -17.92 17.34
N VAL A 399 -5.36 -18.43 16.12
CA VAL A 399 -6.31 -18.38 15.00
C VAL A 399 -7.55 -19.21 15.31
N ASP A 400 -7.38 -20.42 15.86
CA ASP A 400 -8.49 -21.29 16.26
C ASP A 400 -9.37 -20.64 17.33
N ALA A 401 -8.75 -20.06 18.37
CA ALA A 401 -9.46 -19.36 19.43
C ALA A 401 -10.27 -18.16 18.90
N VAL A 402 -9.71 -17.40 17.95
CA VAL A 402 -10.39 -16.26 17.31
C VAL A 402 -11.56 -16.72 16.43
N ILE A 403 -11.40 -17.79 15.66
CA ILE A 403 -12.48 -18.29 14.78
C ILE A 403 -13.61 -18.95 15.58
N GLY A 404 -13.27 -19.61 16.70
CA GLY A 404 -14.25 -20.20 17.61
C GLY A 404 -15.03 -19.18 18.44
N ALA A 405 -14.64 -17.90 18.43
CA ALA A 405 -15.34 -16.85 19.15
C ALA A 405 -16.69 -16.57 18.49
N VAL A 406 -17.78 -16.70 19.24
CA VAL A 406 -19.11 -16.29 18.77
C VAL A 406 -19.17 -14.76 18.79
N ILE A 407 -18.97 -14.13 17.63
CA ILE A 407 -19.24 -12.70 17.46
C ILE A 407 -20.75 -12.51 17.53
N GLY A 408 -21.25 -11.99 18.67
CA GLY A 408 -22.65 -11.59 18.85
C GLY A 408 -23.50 -12.42 19.82
N ALA A 409 -22.95 -13.37 20.59
CA ALA A 409 -23.70 -14.04 21.66
C ALA A 409 -23.25 -13.57 23.05
N GLU A 410 -24.22 -13.03 23.79
CA GLU A 410 -24.16 -12.58 25.19
C GLU A 410 -23.32 -11.33 25.45
N THR A 411 -23.99 -10.19 25.26
CA THR A 411 -23.68 -8.90 25.86
C THR A 411 -23.64 -9.05 27.38
N VAL A 412 -22.46 -9.28 27.96
CA VAL A 412 -22.25 -8.98 29.38
C VAL A 412 -22.40 -7.48 29.51
N GLN A 413 -23.37 -7.04 30.31
CA GLN A 413 -23.63 -5.64 30.62
C GLN A 413 -22.31 -4.94 30.94
N SER A 414 -22.02 -3.93 30.12
CA SER A 414 -20.93 -2.99 30.31
C SER A 414 -21.15 -2.25 31.62
N ASP A 415 -20.50 -2.70 32.70
CA ASP A 415 -20.13 -1.81 33.78
C ASP A 415 -19.09 -0.83 33.23
N ALA A 416 -19.59 0.18 32.53
CA ALA A 416 -18.84 1.32 31.99
C ALA A 416 -18.41 2.31 33.10
N ALA A 417 -18.79 2.07 34.35
CA ALA A 417 -18.67 3.03 35.44
C ALA A 417 -17.24 3.22 35.99
N GLY A 418 -16.25 2.45 35.54
CA GLY A 418 -14.88 2.53 36.05
C GLY A 418 -13.81 2.94 35.03
N ALA A 419 -14.02 2.76 33.73
CA ALA A 419 -12.94 2.82 32.73
C ALA A 419 -12.55 4.25 32.26
N GLY A 420 -13.11 5.29 32.86
CA GLY A 420 -12.74 6.68 32.54
C GLY A 420 -11.27 6.96 32.88
N PRO A 421 -10.61 7.88 32.13
CA PRO A 421 -9.25 8.32 32.45
C PRO A 421 -9.21 8.82 33.90
N PRO A 422 -8.14 8.52 34.68
CA PRO A 422 -7.96 9.11 36.00
C PRO A 422 -8.03 10.64 35.88
N ASP A 423 -8.80 11.23 36.80
CA ASP A 423 -9.14 12.65 36.87
C ASP A 423 -7.90 13.53 36.74
N THR A 424 -7.69 14.13 35.55
CA THR A 424 -6.63 15.12 35.33
C THR A 424 -7.13 16.49 35.75
N SER A 425 -7.08 16.76 37.05
CA SER A 425 -7.08 18.14 37.55
C SER A 425 -5.68 18.73 37.36
N VAL A 426 -5.44 19.45 36.26
CA VAL A 426 -4.24 20.28 36.09
C VAL A 426 -4.58 21.61 35.41
N ASP A 427 -3.77 22.59 35.77
CA ASP A 427 -3.90 24.05 35.81
C ASP A 427 -3.70 24.79 34.45
N GLN A 428 -3.86 26.10 34.48
CA GLN A 428 -4.39 27.00 33.44
C GLN A 428 -3.50 27.32 32.20
N GLY A 429 -4.15 27.33 31.02
CA GLY A 429 -3.90 28.28 29.91
C GLY A 429 -2.76 27.97 28.93
N SER A 430 -1.55 27.67 29.42
CA SER A 430 -0.37 27.40 28.57
C SER A 430 -0.27 25.93 28.19
N GLU A 431 -0.65 25.01 29.09
CA GLU A 431 -0.65 23.56 28.85
C GLU A 431 -1.73 23.14 27.83
N LEU A 432 -2.86 23.86 27.78
CA LEU A 432 -3.94 23.61 26.83
C LEU A 432 -3.49 23.75 25.37
N ARG A 433 -2.59 24.67 25.06
CA ARG A 433 -2.07 24.86 23.69
C ARG A 433 -1.05 23.81 23.30
N THR A 434 -0.14 23.45 24.21
CA THR A 434 0.78 22.33 23.99
C THR A 434 -0.02 21.05 23.75
N GLU A 435 -1.08 20.81 24.53
CA GLU A 435 -1.93 19.63 24.36
C GLU A 435 -2.68 19.65 23.02
N GLN A 436 -3.19 20.80 22.59
CA GLN A 436 -3.82 20.95 21.26
C GLN A 436 -2.83 20.63 20.13
N LEU A 437 -1.58 21.09 20.23
CA LEU A 437 -0.53 20.78 19.25
C LEU A 437 -0.22 19.28 19.21
N ILE A 438 -0.11 18.63 20.37
CA ILE A 438 0.13 17.17 20.46
C ILE A 438 -1.01 16.38 19.82
N ILE A 439 -2.27 16.73 20.12
CA ILE A 439 -3.45 16.05 19.57
C ILE A 439 -3.50 16.21 18.04
N ALA A 440 -3.35 17.43 17.55
CA ALA A 440 -3.39 17.70 16.10
C ALA A 440 -2.23 17.02 15.36
N ALA A 441 -1.04 17.02 15.95
CA ALA A 441 0.12 16.35 15.39
C ALA A 441 -0.07 14.83 15.32
N ALA A 442 -0.60 14.20 16.38
CA ALA A 442 -0.90 12.77 16.39
C ALA A 442 -1.92 12.40 15.31
N GLN A 443 -2.97 13.19 15.12
CA GLN A 443 -3.95 13.01 14.05
C GLN A 443 -3.30 13.10 12.67
N LEU A 444 -2.59 14.19 12.39
CA LEU A 444 -1.95 14.42 11.09
C LEU A 444 -0.89 13.36 10.78
N PHE A 445 -0.08 12.94 11.77
CA PHE A 445 0.89 11.87 11.58
C PHE A 445 0.23 10.51 11.36
N SER A 446 -0.85 10.20 12.06
CA SER A 446 -1.63 8.97 11.86
C SER A 446 -2.23 8.89 10.45
N GLU A 447 -2.81 10.00 9.96
CA GLU A 447 -3.50 10.07 8.66
C GLU A 447 -2.55 10.21 7.46
N ARG A 448 -1.59 11.14 7.55
CA ARG A 448 -0.73 11.54 6.41
C ARG A 448 0.69 10.99 6.53
N GLY A 449 1.11 10.53 7.72
CA GLY A 449 2.46 10.06 8.00
C GLY A 449 3.42 11.17 8.40
N PHE A 450 4.43 10.82 9.20
CA PHE A 450 5.40 11.79 9.74
C PHE A 450 6.13 12.58 8.66
N ALA A 451 6.56 11.95 7.57
CA ALA A 451 7.35 12.60 6.52
C ALA A 451 6.57 13.68 5.73
N ALA A 452 5.25 13.49 5.56
CA ALA A 452 4.41 14.33 4.71
C ALA A 452 3.79 15.54 5.44
N VAL A 453 4.00 15.63 6.76
CA VAL A 453 3.46 16.68 7.62
C VAL A 453 4.60 17.61 8.04
N SER A 454 4.39 18.91 7.89
CA SER A 454 5.28 19.97 8.39
C SER A 454 4.83 20.48 9.76
N ILE A 455 5.72 21.17 10.49
CA ILE A 455 5.33 21.86 11.73
C ILE A 455 4.27 22.93 11.42
N GLU A 456 4.38 23.57 10.27
CA GLU A 456 3.47 24.60 9.79
C GLU A 456 2.06 24.04 9.51
N ASP A 457 1.95 22.81 8.98
CA ASP A 457 0.67 22.11 8.79
C ASP A 457 -0.05 21.91 10.14
N ILE A 458 0.69 21.49 11.17
CA ILE A 458 0.18 21.24 12.52
C ILE A 458 -0.27 22.56 13.17
N GLY A 459 0.55 23.61 13.06
CA GLY A 459 0.17 24.93 13.57
C GLY A 459 -1.09 25.46 12.89
N THR A 460 -1.19 25.28 11.57
CA THR A 460 -2.36 25.70 10.79
C THR A 460 -3.63 25.00 11.27
N SER A 461 -3.59 23.69 11.60
CA SER A 461 -4.77 22.97 12.08
C SER A 461 -5.27 23.44 13.45
N VAL A 462 -4.41 24.03 14.29
CA VAL A 462 -4.79 24.58 15.61
C VAL A 462 -4.87 26.11 15.64
N GLY A 463 -4.71 26.78 14.49
CA GLY A 463 -4.77 28.23 14.39
C GLY A 463 -3.54 28.98 14.95
N VAL A 464 -2.40 28.29 15.11
CA VAL A 464 -1.13 28.88 15.56
C VAL A 464 -0.20 29.08 14.36
N ARG A 465 0.31 30.30 14.16
CA ARG A 465 1.19 30.63 13.03
C ARG A 465 2.57 31.08 13.49
N GLY A 466 3.59 30.75 12.69
CA GLY A 466 4.90 31.39 12.76
C GLY A 466 5.79 30.93 13.93
N PRO A 467 6.65 31.81 14.47
CA PRO A 467 7.68 31.46 15.48
C PRO A 467 7.14 30.85 16.78
N ALA A 468 5.85 31.07 17.08
CA ALA A 468 5.22 30.56 18.30
C ALA A 468 5.22 29.03 18.41
N LEU A 469 5.23 28.30 17.29
CA LEU A 469 5.28 26.83 17.29
C LEU A 469 6.59 26.29 17.86
N TYR A 470 7.70 26.98 17.57
CA TYR A 470 9.04 26.60 18.00
C TYR A 470 9.30 26.90 19.49
N HIS A 471 8.41 27.62 20.17
CA HIS A 471 8.46 27.78 21.62
C HIS A 471 7.97 26.54 22.38
N HIS A 472 7.18 25.67 21.74
CA HIS A 472 6.67 24.45 22.36
C HIS A 472 7.54 23.24 22.05
N PHE A 473 8.05 23.14 20.82
CA PHE A 473 8.88 22.02 20.36
C PHE A 473 9.97 22.53 19.43
N GLU A 474 11.22 22.14 19.66
CA GLU A 474 12.36 22.58 18.84
C GLU A 474 12.31 21.97 17.42
N SER A 475 11.79 20.75 17.30
CA SER A 475 11.65 20.05 16.04
C SER A 475 10.40 19.17 15.96
N LYS A 476 10.08 18.75 14.73
CA LYS A 476 8.99 17.79 14.46
C LYS A 476 9.25 16.45 15.14
N SER A 477 10.52 16.08 15.27
CA SER A 477 10.95 14.84 15.92
C SER A 477 10.76 14.90 17.44
N ASP A 478 10.94 16.07 18.07
CA ASP A 478 10.68 16.25 19.51
C ASP A 478 9.18 16.17 19.82
N LEU A 479 8.36 16.73 18.94
CA LEU A 479 6.91 16.58 19.02
C LEU A 479 6.46 15.11 18.88
N LEU A 480 7.07 14.35 17.96
CA LEU A 480 6.83 12.91 17.87
C LEU A 480 7.26 12.16 19.14
N ASP A 481 8.39 12.55 19.74
CA ASP A 481 8.87 11.97 20.99
C ASP A 481 7.87 12.21 22.13
N GLU A 482 7.35 13.42 22.28
CA GLU A 482 6.33 13.73 23.30
C GLU A 482 5.02 12.98 23.07
N ILE A 483 4.56 12.82 21.83
CA ILE A 483 3.38 12.00 21.49
C ILE A 483 3.58 10.55 21.96
N ILE A 484 4.75 9.98 21.66
CA ILE A 484 5.07 8.59 22.01
C ILE A 484 5.27 8.43 23.52
N ASP A 485 5.89 9.39 24.19
CA ASP A 485 6.02 9.38 25.64
C ASP A 485 4.65 9.45 26.32
N ARG A 486 3.75 10.34 25.85
CA ARG A 486 2.38 10.44 26.35
C ARG A 486 1.61 9.13 26.17
N ASN A 487 1.72 8.47 25.02
CA ASN A 487 1.17 7.14 24.80
C ASN A 487 1.68 6.12 25.84
N ASN A 488 3.00 6.09 26.10
CA ASN A 488 3.59 5.16 27.06
C ASN A 488 3.13 5.45 28.50
N ARG A 489 3.04 6.72 28.89
CA ARG A 489 2.53 7.14 30.22
C ARG A 489 1.10 6.68 30.44
N TRP A 490 0.24 6.74 29.41
CA TRP A 490 -1.12 6.20 29.48
C TRP A 490 -1.11 4.69 29.70
N ILE A 491 -0.40 3.93 28.86
CA ILE A 491 -0.30 2.46 28.98
C ILE A 491 0.20 2.04 30.37
N GLN A 492 1.20 2.75 30.90
CA GLN A 492 1.74 2.49 32.24
C GLN A 492 0.68 2.71 33.32
N ARG A 493 -0.01 3.87 33.32
CA ARG A 493 -1.06 4.18 34.31
C ARG A 493 -2.19 3.15 34.29
N TYR A 494 -2.65 2.74 33.11
CA TYR A 494 -3.68 1.70 33.00
C TYR A 494 -3.19 0.35 33.50
N THR A 495 -1.92 0.00 33.25
CA THR A 495 -1.34 -1.23 33.79
C THR A 495 -1.28 -1.19 35.31
N GLU A 496 -0.78 -0.11 35.90
CA GLU A 496 -0.69 0.08 37.36
C GLU A 496 -2.06 0.02 38.01
N ARG A 497 -3.06 0.69 37.41
CA ARG A 497 -4.45 0.66 37.86
C ARG A 497 -5.04 -0.74 37.83
N ALA A 498 -4.88 -1.47 36.71
CA ALA A 498 -5.39 -2.83 36.59
C ALA A 498 -4.77 -3.79 37.62
N LEU A 499 -3.49 -3.62 37.94
CA LEU A 499 -2.81 -4.41 38.98
C LEU A 499 -3.26 -4.04 40.40
N ALA A 500 -3.67 -2.79 40.63
CA ALA A 500 -4.17 -2.35 41.93
C ALA A 500 -5.63 -2.76 42.17
N GLU A 501 -6.46 -2.76 41.13
CA GLU A 501 -7.87 -3.16 41.20
C GLU A 501 -8.06 -4.68 41.10
N GLY A 502 -7.16 -5.39 40.41
CA GLY A 502 -7.25 -6.83 40.22
C GLY A 502 -7.00 -7.62 41.52
N GLY A 503 -8.00 -8.40 41.95
CA GLY A 503 -7.89 -9.23 43.15
C GLY A 503 -6.98 -10.46 43.00
N ASP A 504 -6.78 -10.93 41.77
CA ASP A 504 -5.90 -12.04 41.44
C ASP A 504 -5.19 -11.82 40.08
N PRO A 505 -4.19 -12.66 39.71
CA PRO A 505 -3.45 -12.49 38.45
C PRO A 505 -4.32 -12.59 37.19
N ARG A 506 -5.39 -13.39 37.21
CA ARG A 506 -6.28 -13.57 36.05
C ARG A 506 -7.15 -12.34 35.86
N GLU A 507 -7.73 -11.83 36.95
CA GLU A 507 -8.53 -10.60 36.93
C GLU A 507 -7.67 -9.39 36.56
N SER A 508 -6.47 -9.31 37.12
CA SER A 508 -5.48 -8.28 36.73
C SER A 508 -5.18 -8.32 35.23
N LEU A 509 -5.01 -9.51 34.64
CA LEU A 509 -4.77 -9.66 33.21
C LEU A 509 -5.97 -9.18 32.38
N ARG A 510 -7.20 -9.57 32.76
CA ARG A 510 -8.42 -9.09 32.09
C ARG A 510 -8.52 -7.57 32.14
N LEU A 511 -8.28 -6.96 33.30
CA LEU A 511 -8.30 -5.51 33.47
C LEU A 511 -7.21 -4.81 32.65
N VAL A 512 -5.98 -5.34 32.60
CA VAL A 512 -4.90 -4.79 31.76
C VAL A 512 -5.32 -4.78 30.29
N LEU A 513 -5.82 -5.90 29.78
CA LEU A 513 -6.27 -6.03 28.40
C LEU A 513 -7.44 -5.08 28.11
N ARG A 514 -8.44 -5.06 28.99
CA ARG A 514 -9.62 -4.20 28.87
C ARG A 514 -9.24 -2.72 28.83
N TYR A 515 -8.43 -2.24 29.76
CA TYR A 515 -8.01 -0.85 29.78
C TYR A 515 -7.15 -0.47 28.59
N TYR A 516 -6.29 -1.38 28.12
CA TYR A 516 -5.53 -1.13 26.90
C TYR A 516 -6.43 -1.00 25.66
N VAL A 517 -7.44 -1.87 25.52
CA VAL A 517 -8.43 -1.78 24.43
C VAL A 517 -9.21 -0.47 24.49
N HIS A 518 -9.72 -0.11 25.67
CA HIS A 518 -10.42 1.17 25.87
C HIS A 518 -9.55 2.37 25.48
N PHE A 519 -8.32 2.43 26.01
CA PHE A 519 -7.36 3.48 25.67
C PHE A 519 -7.10 3.56 24.16
N ALA A 520 -6.85 2.42 23.52
CA ALA A 520 -6.53 2.37 22.10
C ALA A 520 -7.71 2.86 21.24
N MET A 521 -8.95 2.53 21.63
CA MET A 521 -10.16 2.95 20.94
C MET A 521 -10.55 4.41 21.21
N GLU A 522 -10.27 4.94 22.41
CA GLU A 522 -10.51 6.34 22.76
C GLU A 522 -9.46 7.29 22.15
N ARG A 523 -8.22 6.82 22.00
CA ARG A 523 -7.08 7.60 21.50
C ARG A 523 -6.36 6.90 20.34
N PRO A 524 -7.06 6.59 19.24
CA PRO A 524 -6.49 5.83 18.11
C PRO A 524 -5.30 6.55 17.47
N ASP A 525 -5.27 7.88 17.50
CA ASP A 525 -4.20 8.69 16.92
C ASP A 525 -2.86 8.52 17.65
N LEU A 526 -2.90 8.40 18.98
CA LEU A 526 -1.69 8.19 19.79
C LEU A 526 -1.10 6.80 19.52
N VAL A 527 -1.95 5.78 19.52
CA VAL A 527 -1.54 4.39 19.26
C VAL A 527 -1.09 4.23 17.81
N GLY A 528 -1.85 4.75 16.85
CA GLY A 528 -1.55 4.71 15.43
C GLY A 528 -0.22 5.37 15.09
N THR A 529 0.04 6.55 15.67
CA THR A 529 1.33 7.25 15.52
C THR A 529 2.48 6.47 16.16
N ALA A 530 2.31 5.97 17.39
CA ALA A 530 3.35 5.21 18.07
C ALA A 530 3.72 3.92 17.31
N VAL A 531 2.74 3.22 16.74
CA VAL A 531 2.97 1.99 15.97
C VAL A 531 3.65 2.26 14.63
N SER A 532 3.24 3.31 13.91
CA SER A 532 3.67 3.53 12.52
C SER A 532 4.90 4.45 12.39
N GLU A 533 5.10 5.37 13.32
CA GLU A 533 6.06 6.47 13.16
C GLU A 533 7.23 6.45 14.16
N ALA A 534 7.25 5.55 15.15
CA ALA A 534 8.34 5.46 16.16
C ALA A 534 9.76 5.27 15.58
N ARG A 535 9.88 4.84 14.33
CA ARG A 535 11.16 4.75 13.60
C ARG A 535 11.76 6.10 13.20
N ASN A 536 10.95 7.17 13.21
CA ASN A 536 11.39 8.53 12.92
C ASN A 536 11.87 9.26 14.19
N LEU A 537 11.85 8.58 15.34
CA LEU A 537 12.44 9.11 16.57
C LEU A 537 13.95 9.27 16.43
N PRO A 538 14.53 10.30 17.07
CA PRO A 538 15.97 10.39 17.31
C PRO A 538 16.52 9.12 17.96
N ASP A 539 17.81 8.80 17.76
CA ASP A 539 18.36 7.50 18.15
C ASP A 539 18.24 7.20 19.66
N ASP A 540 18.40 8.21 20.50
CA ASP A 540 18.27 8.16 21.96
C ASP A 540 16.80 7.95 22.39
N ALA A 541 15.87 8.72 21.82
CA ALA A 541 14.43 8.56 22.02
C ALA A 541 13.94 7.19 21.54
N ALA A 542 14.42 6.73 20.37
CA ALA A 542 14.13 5.42 19.83
C ALA A 542 14.65 4.29 20.73
N ALA A 543 15.84 4.45 21.34
CA ALA A 543 16.36 3.50 22.30
C ALA A 543 15.52 3.46 23.59
N ARG A 544 15.10 4.63 24.09
CA ARG A 544 14.20 4.74 25.25
C ARG A 544 12.84 4.09 24.97
N TYR A 545 12.22 4.40 23.84
CA TYR A 545 10.96 3.79 23.41
C TYR A 545 11.06 2.26 23.33
N ARG A 546 12.09 1.72 22.67
CA ARG A 546 12.30 0.26 22.57
C ARG A 546 12.46 -0.40 23.94
N ARG A 547 13.12 0.27 24.89
CA ARG A 547 13.29 -0.23 26.27
C ARG A 547 11.96 -0.28 27.00
N ILE A 548 11.22 0.83 27.05
CA ILE A 548 9.92 0.94 27.73
C ILE A 548 8.93 -0.07 27.15
N HIS A 549 8.81 -0.13 25.82
CA HIS A 549 7.92 -1.07 25.15
C HIS A 549 8.29 -2.53 25.47
N ARG A 550 9.58 -2.87 25.46
CA ARG A 550 10.05 -4.22 25.83
C ARG A 550 9.72 -4.55 27.30
N GLU A 551 9.93 -3.62 28.22
CA GLU A 551 9.65 -3.79 29.65
C GLU A 551 8.16 -3.98 29.91
N GLY A 552 7.30 -3.18 29.26
CA GLY A 552 5.84 -3.33 29.34
C GLY A 552 5.37 -4.71 28.87
N ILE A 553 5.82 -5.17 27.70
CA ILE A 553 5.48 -6.51 27.19
C ILE A 553 5.97 -7.62 28.13
N ILE A 554 7.18 -7.48 28.70
CA ILE A 554 7.68 -8.45 29.69
C ILE A 554 6.83 -8.43 30.96
N GLY A 555 6.38 -7.25 31.42
CA GLY A 555 5.48 -7.11 32.56
C GLY A 555 4.17 -7.87 32.34
N TRP A 556 3.51 -7.64 31.22
CA TRP A 556 2.26 -8.33 30.87
C TRP A 556 2.48 -9.84 30.64
N ALA A 557 3.61 -10.24 30.06
CA ALA A 557 3.95 -11.65 29.88
C ALA A 557 4.21 -12.37 31.22
N ARG A 558 4.82 -11.70 32.21
CA ARG A 558 4.94 -12.24 33.58
C ARG A 558 3.59 -12.42 34.24
N LEU A 559 2.69 -11.46 34.09
CA LEU A 559 1.33 -11.56 34.59
C LEU A 559 0.61 -12.77 33.98
N LEU A 560 0.74 -12.97 32.66
CA LEU A 560 0.21 -14.14 31.98
C LEU A 560 0.84 -15.45 32.49
N GLN A 561 2.15 -15.50 32.76
CA GLN A 561 2.78 -16.69 33.37
C GLN A 561 2.26 -17.00 34.77
N SER A 562 1.88 -15.99 35.56
CA SER A 562 1.24 -16.21 36.87
C SER A 562 -0.13 -16.88 36.74
N VAL A 563 -0.84 -16.65 35.62
CA VAL A 563 -2.10 -17.32 35.30
C VAL A 563 -1.87 -18.70 34.67
N ARG A 564 -0.79 -18.84 33.89
CA ARG A 564 -0.42 -20.01 33.10
C ARG A 564 1.05 -20.42 33.32
N PRO A 565 1.35 -21.09 34.45
CA PRO A 565 2.73 -21.43 34.83
C PRO A 565 3.46 -22.36 33.84
N GLU A 566 2.72 -23.08 33.00
CA GLU A 566 3.24 -23.96 31.96
C GLU A 566 3.90 -23.21 30.79
N LEU A 567 3.61 -21.91 30.62
CA LEU A 567 4.16 -21.10 29.55
C LEU A 567 5.60 -20.68 29.86
N SER A 568 6.51 -20.89 28.91
CA SER A 568 7.82 -20.22 28.96
C SER A 568 7.67 -18.71 28.69
N MET A 569 8.58 -17.90 29.22
CA MET A 569 8.55 -16.44 29.02
C MET A 569 8.51 -16.04 27.53
N PRO A 570 9.27 -16.67 26.61
CA PRO A 570 9.13 -16.38 25.17
C PRO A 570 7.75 -16.71 24.61
N MET A 571 7.08 -17.78 25.07
CA MET A 571 5.72 -18.14 24.64
C MET A 571 4.70 -17.12 25.10
N ALA A 572 4.74 -16.75 26.40
CA ALA A 572 3.87 -15.70 26.95
C ALA A 572 4.06 -14.36 26.23
N ARG A 573 5.30 -13.99 25.89
CA ARG A 573 5.57 -12.78 25.11
C ARG A 573 4.99 -12.82 23.70
N VAL A 574 4.99 -13.98 23.02
CA VAL A 574 4.36 -14.10 21.70
C VAL A 574 2.85 -13.88 21.82
N LEU A 575 2.17 -14.49 22.79
CA LEU A 575 0.74 -14.29 23.00
C LEU A 575 0.40 -12.81 23.27
N ILE A 576 1.13 -12.14 24.16
CA ILE A 576 0.93 -10.72 24.43
C ILE A 576 1.22 -9.84 23.20
N HIS A 577 2.25 -10.16 22.41
CA HIS A 577 2.50 -9.47 21.15
C HIS A 577 1.37 -9.68 20.13
N THR A 578 0.78 -10.88 20.07
CA THR A 578 -0.37 -11.17 19.22
C THR A 578 -1.59 -10.34 19.64
N VAL A 579 -1.92 -10.31 20.93
CA VAL A 579 -3.04 -9.50 21.46
C VAL A 579 -2.83 -8.01 21.16
N THR A 580 -1.66 -7.48 21.48
CA THR A 580 -1.36 -6.06 21.22
C THR A 580 -1.38 -5.72 19.74
N THR A 581 -0.93 -6.64 18.87
CA THR A 581 -1.02 -6.44 17.41
C THR A 581 -2.47 -6.38 16.94
N VAL A 582 -3.34 -7.28 17.40
CA VAL A 582 -4.77 -7.28 17.04
C VAL A 582 -5.43 -5.95 17.41
N VAL A 583 -5.21 -5.46 18.63
CA VAL A 583 -5.75 -4.17 19.08
C VAL A 583 -5.18 -3.00 18.26
N ASN A 584 -3.86 -2.98 18.04
CA ASN A 584 -3.19 -1.92 17.29
C ASN A 584 -3.61 -1.85 15.81
N GLU A 585 -3.86 -2.99 15.16
CA GLU A 585 -4.34 -3.02 13.78
C GLU A 585 -5.84 -2.68 13.70
N ALA A 586 -6.64 -3.03 14.71
CA ALA A 586 -8.06 -2.70 14.77
C ALA A 586 -8.30 -1.18 14.80
N VAL A 587 -7.55 -0.44 15.62
CA VAL A 587 -7.69 1.03 15.71
C VAL A 587 -7.25 1.76 14.44
N ARG A 588 -6.43 1.11 13.59
CA ARG A 588 -5.95 1.63 12.31
C ARG A 588 -6.82 1.20 11.13
N ASN A 589 -7.86 0.40 11.36
CA ASN A 589 -8.75 -0.10 10.32
C ASN A 589 -10.14 0.56 10.44
N PRO A 590 -10.49 1.51 9.54
CA PRO A 590 -11.78 2.20 9.58
C PRO A 590 -13.01 1.28 9.50
N ARG A 591 -12.86 0.06 8.97
CA ARG A 591 -13.96 -0.91 8.90
C ARG A 591 -14.25 -1.54 10.27
N LEU A 592 -13.23 -1.68 11.12
CA LEU A 592 -13.37 -2.23 12.46
C LEU A 592 -13.80 -1.15 13.45
N THR A 593 -13.24 0.06 13.38
CA THR A 593 -13.59 1.15 14.31
C THR A 593 -15.03 1.64 14.21
N ARG A 594 -15.73 1.38 13.09
CA ARG A 594 -17.15 1.73 12.91
C ARG A 594 -18.13 0.70 13.52
N ARG A 595 -17.65 -0.45 14.01
CA ARG A 595 -18.52 -1.47 14.61
C ARG A 595 -18.92 -1.06 16.05
N PRO A 596 -20.21 -1.12 16.41
CA PRO A 596 -20.71 -0.63 17.70
C PRO A 596 -20.14 -1.39 18.90
N ASP A 597 -19.91 -2.70 18.77
CA ASP A 597 -19.46 -3.57 19.87
C ASP A 597 -17.95 -3.88 19.85
N MET A 598 -17.17 -3.15 19.05
CA MET A 598 -15.74 -3.44 18.79
C MET A 598 -14.89 -3.50 20.08
N VAL A 599 -15.16 -2.64 21.06
CA VAL A 599 -14.43 -2.65 22.34
C VAL A 599 -14.63 -3.98 23.08
N ALA A 600 -15.89 -4.43 23.19
CA ALA A 600 -16.20 -5.69 23.86
C ALA A 600 -15.66 -6.89 23.09
N GLU A 601 -15.78 -6.88 21.75
CA GLU A 601 -15.21 -7.89 20.86
C GLU A 601 -13.69 -8.00 21.05
N LEU A 602 -12.96 -6.88 21.03
CA LEU A 602 -11.50 -6.87 21.20
C LEU A 602 -11.04 -7.32 22.59
N CYS A 603 -11.79 -6.99 23.64
CA CYS A 603 -11.50 -7.49 24.99
C CYS A 603 -11.64 -9.01 25.05
N SER A 604 -12.75 -9.55 24.54
CA SER A 604 -13.00 -10.99 24.47
C SER A 604 -11.94 -11.72 23.64
N LEU A 605 -11.64 -11.22 22.44
CA LEU A 605 -10.60 -11.78 21.57
C LEU A 605 -9.22 -11.74 22.21
N GLY A 606 -8.87 -10.64 22.89
CA GLY A 606 -7.59 -10.50 23.58
C GLY A 606 -7.41 -11.55 24.69
N GLU A 607 -8.46 -11.81 25.46
CA GLU A 607 -8.47 -12.84 26.50
C GLU A 607 -8.42 -14.25 25.92
N LEU A 608 -9.20 -14.53 24.87
CA LEU A 608 -9.20 -15.83 24.17
C LEU A 608 -7.82 -16.15 23.63
N ILE A 609 -7.14 -15.19 22.99
CA ILE A 609 -5.77 -15.36 22.50
C ILE A 609 -4.82 -15.59 23.69
N ALA A 610 -4.86 -14.75 24.73
CA ALA A 610 -3.94 -14.87 25.86
C ALA A 610 -4.09 -16.21 26.62
N LEU A 611 -5.31 -16.74 26.69
CA LEU A 611 -5.65 -17.94 27.45
C LEU A 611 -5.79 -19.20 26.57
N THR A 612 -5.46 -19.14 25.27
CA THR A 612 -5.62 -20.29 24.34
C THR A 612 -4.74 -21.49 24.70
N ASP A 613 -5.27 -22.70 24.65
CA ASP A 613 -4.50 -23.93 24.92
C ASP A 613 -3.52 -24.23 23.75
N LEU A 614 -2.31 -24.73 24.06
CA LEU A 614 -1.17 -24.82 23.12
C LEU A 614 -0.69 -26.23 22.77
#